data_AF-A0A6M0SAV8-F1
#
_entry.id   AF-A0A6M0SAV8-F1
#
_cell.length_a   1.000
_cell.length_b   1.000
_cell.length_c   1.000
_cell.angle_alpha   90.00
_cell.angle_beta   90.00
_cell.angle_gamma   90.00
#
_symmetry.space_group_name_H-M   'P 1'
#
loop_
_entity.id
_entity.type
_entity.pdbx_description
1 polymer ?
#
loop_
_entity_poly.entity_id
_entity_poly.type
_entity_poly.pdbx_seq_one_letter_code
_entity_poly.pdbx_strand_id
1 'polypeptide(L)'
;MIQNQKSGKAIDWPFPIKTKTLNITSTEDLDNMPLEAVEAVMDEIKASITKTAMAIGKAVSERHITGAYANPDWFGRATRFKKVAGAQDQLLQRYLGKRRKEAKQRQRAEFTELFIDKAREILPSEVFHKILQEAQQSSLEPGRR
;
A
#
# COMPACT_ATOMS: atom_id res chain seq x y z
N MET A 1 39.59 -0.79 37.38
CA MET A 1 38.37 -1.22 36.67
C MET A 1 37.18 -0.48 37.26
N ILE A 2 36.69 0.57 36.60
CA ILE A 2 35.53 1.34 37.09
C ILE A 2 34.27 0.65 36.56
N GLN A 3 33.57 -0.08 37.42
CA GLN A 3 32.24 -0.62 37.13
C GLN A 3 31.24 0.54 37.11
N ASN A 4 30.96 1.05 35.91
CA ASN A 4 29.96 2.08 35.69
C ASN A 4 28.58 1.42 35.65
N GLN A 5 27.99 1.16 36.82
CA GLN A 5 26.59 0.75 36.94
C GLN A 5 25.69 1.91 36.51
N LYS A 6 25.39 2.00 35.21
CA LYS A 6 24.31 2.86 34.70
C LYS A 6 22.97 2.24 35.10
N SER A 7 22.49 2.55 36.30
CA SER A 7 21.12 2.31 36.72
C SER A 7 20.17 3.27 35.99
N GLY A 8 20.08 3.11 34.67
CA GLY A 8 19.11 3.84 33.85
C GLY A 8 17.71 3.39 34.25
N LYS A 9 17.04 4.16 35.10
CA LYS A 9 15.62 3.95 35.42
C LYS A 9 14.84 3.95 34.10
N ALA A 10 14.15 2.84 33.82
CA ALA A 10 13.23 2.76 32.69
C ALA A 10 12.12 3.79 32.88
N ILE A 11 12.01 4.73 31.95
CA ILE A 11 10.93 5.72 31.96
C ILE A 11 9.70 5.07 31.34
N ASP A 12 8.59 5.10 32.06
CA ASP A 12 7.31 4.62 31.54
C ASP A 12 6.82 5.60 30.48
N TRP A 13 6.94 5.20 29.21
CA TRP A 13 6.74 6.11 28.09
C TRP A 13 5.24 6.27 27.83
N PRO A 14 4.68 7.49 27.83
CA PRO A 14 3.25 7.74 28.05
C PRO A 14 2.38 7.52 26.82
N PHE A 15 2.87 6.82 25.80
CA PHE A 15 2.12 6.59 24.57
C PHE A 15 1.46 5.21 24.62
N PRO A 16 0.18 5.12 25.04
CA PRO A 16 -0.58 3.90 24.82
C PRO A 16 -0.58 3.67 23.31
N ILE A 17 0.02 2.56 22.89
CA ILE A 17 -0.09 2.12 21.51
C ILE A 17 -1.51 1.56 21.40
N LYS A 18 -2.48 2.44 21.14
CA LYS A 18 -3.81 2.03 20.70
C LYS A 18 -3.63 1.46 19.30
N THR A 19 -3.20 0.22 19.26
CA THR A 19 -2.99 -0.54 18.03
C THR A 19 -4.35 -1.02 17.58
N LYS A 20 -5.05 -0.20 16.81
CA LYS A 20 -6.06 -0.76 15.93
C LYS A 20 -5.32 -1.40 14.76
N THR A 21 -4.59 -2.49 15.03
CA THR A 21 -4.22 -3.42 13.96
C THR A 21 -5.52 -4.01 13.50
N LEU A 22 -6.02 -3.56 12.35
CA LEU A 22 -7.06 -4.30 11.68
C LEU A 22 -6.49 -5.70 11.45
N ASN A 23 -7.24 -6.76 11.78
CA ASN A 23 -6.85 -8.15 11.54
C ASN A 23 -6.89 -8.48 10.03
N ILE A 24 -6.37 -7.58 9.19
CA ILE A 24 -6.20 -7.80 7.76
C ILE A 24 -4.96 -8.66 7.65
N THR A 25 -5.20 -9.94 7.45
CA THR A 25 -4.17 -10.97 7.28
C THR A 25 -4.16 -11.50 5.86
N SER A 26 -5.27 -11.33 5.13
CA SER A 26 -5.47 -11.78 3.77
C SER A 26 -6.03 -10.65 2.89
N THR A 27 -5.85 -10.77 1.58
CA THR A 27 -6.57 -9.94 0.61
C THR A 27 -8.04 -10.33 0.50
N GLU A 28 -8.42 -11.54 0.89
CA GLU A 28 -9.81 -12.03 0.89
C GLU A 28 -10.68 -11.22 1.86
N ASP A 29 -10.09 -10.76 2.96
CA ASP A 29 -10.73 -9.86 3.92
C ASP A 29 -11.19 -8.54 3.26
N LEU A 30 -10.58 -8.17 2.13
CA LEU A 30 -10.76 -6.89 1.43
C LEU A 30 -11.70 -6.99 0.22
N ASP A 31 -12.04 -8.19 -0.24
CA ASP A 31 -12.79 -8.39 -1.49
C ASP A 31 -14.20 -7.82 -1.42
N ASN A 32 -14.84 -7.91 -0.25
CA ASN A 32 -16.18 -7.41 0.00
C ASN A 32 -16.23 -5.95 0.45
N MET A 33 -15.08 -5.30 0.64
CA MET A 33 -15.03 -3.89 1.03
C MET A 33 -15.09 -2.96 -0.19
N PRO A 34 -15.80 -1.82 -0.10
CA PRO A 34 -15.73 -0.77 -1.10
C PRO A 34 -14.32 -0.16 -1.12
N LEU A 35 -13.89 0.33 -2.29
CA LEU A 35 -12.52 0.80 -2.51
C LEU A 35 -12.16 1.95 -1.55
N GLU A 36 -13.11 2.85 -1.31
CA GLU A 36 -12.99 4.00 -0.43
C GLU A 36 -12.75 3.57 1.04
N ALA A 37 -13.38 2.47 1.47
CA ALA A 37 -13.16 1.94 2.81
C ALA A 37 -11.75 1.33 2.95
N VAL A 38 -11.26 0.65 1.91
CA VAL A 38 -9.89 0.09 1.89
C VAL A 38 -8.85 1.22 1.91
N GLU A 39 -9.11 2.33 1.21
CA GLU A 39 -8.26 3.52 1.24
C GLU A 39 -8.26 4.20 2.62
N ALA A 40 -9.43 4.39 3.24
CA ALA A 40 -9.53 4.95 4.59
C ALA A 40 -8.77 4.10 5.62
N VAL A 41 -8.86 2.77 5.50
CA VAL A 41 -8.11 1.81 6.31
C VAL A 41 -6.60 1.95 6.12
N MET A 42 -6.15 2.08 4.87
CA MET A 42 -4.73 2.30 4.56
C MET A 42 -4.22 3.59 5.20
N ASP A 43 -5.00 4.67 5.16
CA ASP A 43 -4.63 5.95 5.75
C ASP A 43 -4.56 5.89 7.28
N GLU A 44 -5.48 5.17 7.94
CA GLU A 44 -5.42 4.92 9.39
C GLU A 44 -4.15 4.15 9.79
N ILE A 45 -3.76 3.14 9.01
CA ILE A 45 -2.53 2.36 9.23
C ILE A 45 -1.31 3.26 9.05
N LYS A 46 -1.24 4.07 8.00
CA LYS A 46 -0.13 5.02 7.76
C LYS A 46 0.00 6.05 8.87
N ALA A 47 -1.11 6.60 9.36
CA ALA A 47 -1.11 7.52 10.49
C ALA A 47 -0.56 6.84 11.75
N SER A 48 -0.95 5.59 11.99
CA SER A 48 -0.49 4.80 13.14
C SER A 48 1.01 4.44 13.06
N ILE A 49 1.50 4.09 11.86
CA ILE A 49 2.93 3.88 11.59
C ILE A 49 3.71 5.15 11.88
N THR A 50 3.27 6.29 11.35
CA THR A 50 3.93 7.59 11.55
C THR A 50 4.01 7.95 13.02
N LYS A 51 2.88 7.87 13.75
CA LYS A 51 2.83 8.15 15.18
C LYS A 51 3.76 7.25 15.98
N THR A 52 3.80 5.95 15.66
CA THR A 52 4.69 5.00 16.36
C THR A 52 6.16 5.25 16.02
N ALA A 53 6.48 5.55 14.77
CA ALA A 53 7.82 5.88 14.34
C ALA A 53 8.35 7.14 15.05
N MET A 54 7.51 8.18 15.19
CA MET A 54 7.84 9.38 15.96
C MET A 54 8.09 9.06 17.44
N ALA A 55 7.26 8.21 18.06
CA ALA A 55 7.44 7.82 19.46
C ALA A 55 8.75 7.04 19.69
N ILE A 56 9.07 6.09 18.79
CA ILE A 56 10.35 5.38 18.78
C ILE A 56 11.52 6.36 18.60
N GLY A 57 11.41 7.27 17.62
CA GLY A 57 12.43 8.28 17.36
C GLY A 57 12.69 9.18 18.58
N LYS A 58 11.63 9.59 19.28
CA LYS A 58 11.74 10.36 20.52
C LYS A 58 12.45 9.57 21.62
N ALA A 59 12.10 8.30 21.81
CA ALA A 59 12.75 7.44 22.79
C ALA A 59 14.25 7.22 22.49
N VAL A 60 14.61 7.07 21.21
CA VAL A 60 16.01 6.97 20.78
C VAL A 60 16.75 8.28 21.02
N SER A 61 16.14 9.41 20.68
CA SER A 61 16.72 10.74 20.91
C SER A 61 16.94 11.00 22.40
N GLU A 62 15.98 10.67 23.26
CA GLU A 62 16.11 10.80 24.72
C GLU A 62 17.30 10.01 25.24
N ARG A 63 17.47 8.76 24.78
CA ARG A 63 18.63 7.94 25.14
C ARG A 63 19.95 8.60 24.78
N HIS A 64 20.03 9.28 23.63
CA HIS A 64 21.25 10.00 23.24
C HIS A 64 21.52 11.23 24.10
N ILE A 65 20.48 11.93 24.55
CA ILE A 65 20.59 13.17 25.34
C ILE A 65 20.88 12.84 26.81
N THR A 66 20.11 11.96 27.43
CA THR A 66 20.14 11.72 28.88
C THR A 66 20.77 10.39 29.27
N GLY A 67 20.99 9.48 28.30
CA GLY A 67 21.41 8.11 28.59
C GLY A 67 20.30 7.21 29.13
N ALA A 68 19.09 7.74 29.32
CA ALA A 68 17.94 6.99 29.82
C ALA A 68 17.35 6.11 28.71
N TYR A 69 17.11 4.84 29.03
CA TYR A 69 16.48 3.90 28.12
C TYR A 69 14.97 3.93 28.30
N ALA A 70 14.24 3.85 27.18
CA ALA A 70 12.82 3.55 27.23
C ALA A 70 12.59 2.14 27.79
N ASN A 71 11.41 1.92 28.37
CA ASN A 71 10.98 0.61 28.82
C ASN A 71 11.15 -0.44 27.68
N PRO A 72 11.93 -1.52 27.89
CA PRO A 72 12.20 -2.53 26.86
C PRO A 72 10.94 -3.18 26.28
N ASP A 73 9.93 -3.44 27.12
CA ASP A 73 8.68 -4.08 26.69
C ASP A 73 7.84 -3.14 25.82
N TRP A 74 7.83 -1.86 26.17
CA TRP A 74 7.19 -0.85 25.32
C TRP A 74 7.92 -0.71 23.98
N PHE A 75 9.25 -0.60 24.00
CA PHE A 75 10.06 -0.41 22.79
C PHE A 75 9.95 -1.61 21.84
N GLY A 76 9.99 -2.83 22.38
CA GLY A 76 9.80 -4.07 21.64
C GLY A 76 8.40 -4.15 21.00
N ARG A 77 7.35 -3.83 21.76
CA ARG A 77 5.97 -3.77 21.24
C ARG A 77 5.79 -2.73 20.14
N ALA A 78 6.33 -1.52 20.33
CA ALA A 78 6.28 -0.45 19.32
C ALA A 78 6.99 -0.84 18.02
N THR A 79 8.18 -1.45 18.13
CA THR A 79 8.95 -1.91 16.99
C THR A 79 8.24 -3.04 16.24
N ARG A 80 7.69 -4.01 16.98
CA ARG A 80 6.90 -5.10 16.40
C ARG A 80 5.65 -4.58 15.70
N PHE A 81 4.92 -3.66 16.33
CA PHE A 81 3.75 -3.02 15.72
C PHE A 81 4.12 -2.34 14.41
N LYS A 82 5.17 -1.51 14.39
CA LYS A 82 5.63 -0.82 13.17
C LYS A 82 5.92 -1.81 12.04
N LYS A 83 6.55 -2.96 12.35
CA LYS A 83 6.83 -4.01 11.37
C LYS A 83 5.54 -4.64 10.82
N VAL A 84 4.60 -5.01 11.68
CA VAL A 84 3.32 -5.62 11.28
C VAL A 84 2.48 -4.64 10.46
N ALA A 85 2.30 -3.42 10.95
CA ALA A 85 1.56 -2.38 10.27
C ALA A 85 2.17 -2.03 8.90
N GLY A 86 3.51 -2.02 8.78
CA GLY A 86 4.19 -1.82 7.50
C GLY A 86 3.92 -2.94 6.49
N ALA A 87 3.83 -4.20 6.95
CA ALA A 87 3.45 -5.31 6.09
C ALA A 87 1.99 -5.19 5.62
N GLN A 88 1.09 -4.75 6.49
CA GLN A 88 -0.32 -4.51 6.15
C GLN A 88 -0.50 -3.37 5.14
N ASP A 89 0.21 -2.25 5.31
CA ASP A 89 0.22 -1.14 4.34
C ASP A 89 0.67 -1.62 2.95
N GLN A 90 1.74 -2.42 2.88
CA GLN A 90 2.19 -3.00 1.61
C GLN A 90 1.15 -3.94 0.97
N LEU A 91 0.46 -4.75 1.78
CA LEU A 91 -0.60 -5.62 1.30
C LEU A 91 -1.75 -4.80 0.70
N LEU A 92 -2.20 -3.75 1.41
CA LEU A 92 -3.26 -2.86 0.95
C LEU A 92 -2.88 -2.13 -0.33
N GLN A 93 -1.65 -1.62 -0.43
CA GLN A 93 -1.17 -0.95 -1.64
C GLN A 93 -1.17 -1.90 -2.86
N ARG A 94 -0.71 -3.15 -2.70
CA ARG A 94 -0.74 -4.14 -3.78
C ARG A 94 -2.18 -4.46 -4.20
N TYR A 95 -3.07 -4.63 -3.23
CA TYR A 95 -4.48 -4.90 -3.49
C TYR A 95 -5.16 -3.76 -4.24
N LEU A 96 -5.01 -2.51 -3.77
CA LEU A 96 -5.53 -1.32 -4.45
C LEU A 96 -4.94 -1.17 -5.86
N GLY A 97 -3.64 -1.40 -6.01
CA GLY A 97 -2.98 -1.38 -7.31
C GLY A 97 -3.57 -2.40 -8.29
N LYS A 98 -3.82 -3.63 -7.82
CA LYS A 98 -4.47 -4.69 -8.61
C LYS A 98 -5.88 -4.28 -9.01
N ARG A 99 -6.72 -3.86 -8.06
CA ARG A 99 -8.11 -3.44 -8.34
C ARG A 99 -8.19 -2.29 -9.33
N ARG A 100 -7.37 -1.24 -9.17
CA ARG A 100 -7.33 -0.10 -10.09
C ARG A 100 -6.89 -0.52 -11.49
N LYS A 101 -5.90 -1.44 -11.60
CA LYS A 101 -5.46 -1.98 -12.88
C LYS A 101 -6.56 -2.78 -13.58
N GLU A 102 -7.27 -3.64 -12.84
CA GLU A 102 -8.39 -4.42 -13.37
C GLU A 102 -9.54 -3.52 -13.82
N ALA A 103 -9.91 -2.51 -13.02
CA ALA A 103 -10.93 -1.53 -13.40
C ALA A 103 -10.55 -0.79 -14.69
N LYS A 104 -9.30 -0.32 -14.80
CA LYS A 104 -8.78 0.34 -16.00
C LYS A 104 -8.75 -0.59 -17.21
N GLN A 105 -8.41 -1.87 -17.03
CA GLN A 105 -8.43 -2.86 -18.10
C GLN A 105 -9.85 -3.11 -18.60
N ARG A 106 -10.83 -3.24 -17.70
CA ARG A 106 -12.25 -3.39 -18.06
C ARG A 106 -12.76 -2.18 -18.83
N GLN A 107 -12.51 -0.97 -18.33
CA GLN A 107 -12.90 0.27 -19.00
C GLN A 107 -12.28 0.38 -20.40
N ARG A 108 -11.01 -0.01 -20.55
CA ARG A 108 -10.33 -0.02 -21.85
C ARG A 108 -10.94 -1.05 -22.81
N ALA A 109 -11.28 -2.23 -22.32
CA ALA A 109 -11.93 -3.26 -23.13
C ALA A 109 -13.30 -2.78 -23.62
N GLU A 110 -14.14 -2.27 -22.71
CA GLU A 110 -15.45 -1.71 -23.01
C GLU A 110 -15.37 -0.55 -24.01
N PHE A 111 -14.45 0.39 -23.81
CA PHE A 111 -14.20 1.46 -24.78
C PHE A 111 -13.78 0.91 -26.15
N THR A 112 -12.92 -0.11 -26.17
CA THR A 112 -12.44 -0.70 -27.43
C THR A 112 -13.58 -1.36 -28.20
N GLU A 113 -14.46 -2.08 -27.51
CA GLU A 113 -15.66 -2.71 -28.08
C GLU A 113 -16.59 -1.64 -28.67
N LEU A 114 -16.96 -0.62 -27.89
CA LEU A 114 -17.81 0.49 -28.34
C LEU A 114 -17.20 1.25 -29.52
N PHE A 115 -15.88 1.47 -29.49
CA PHE A 115 -15.16 2.11 -30.59
C PHE A 115 -15.25 1.28 -31.87
N ILE A 116 -15.01 -0.04 -31.79
CA ILE A 116 -15.08 -0.94 -32.94
C ILE A 116 -16.51 -0.94 -33.53
N ASP A 117 -17.52 -1.02 -32.68
CA ASP A 117 -18.92 -1.02 -33.13
C ASP A 117 -19.28 0.29 -33.83
N LYS A 118 -18.90 1.44 -33.26
CA LYS A 118 -19.12 2.74 -33.91
C LYS A 118 -18.31 2.90 -35.19
N ALA A 119 -17.08 2.39 -35.23
CA ALA A 119 -16.27 2.40 -36.44
C ALA A 119 -16.90 1.55 -37.56
N ARG A 120 -17.51 0.40 -37.23
CA ARG A 120 -18.24 -0.43 -38.20
C ARG A 120 -19.48 0.26 -38.76
N GLU A 121 -20.19 1.04 -37.95
CA GLU A 121 -21.38 1.76 -38.38
C GLU A 121 -21.05 2.95 -39.31
N ILE A 122 -19.96 3.66 -39.03
CA ILE A 122 -19.64 4.93 -39.70
C ILE A 122 -18.74 4.73 -40.92
N LEU A 123 -17.78 3.81 -40.86
CA LEU A 123 -16.81 3.65 -41.94
C LEU A 123 -17.38 2.78 -43.07
N PRO A 124 -17.05 3.10 -44.34
CA PRO A 124 -17.29 2.16 -45.43
C PRO A 124 -16.63 0.82 -45.14
N SER A 125 -17.33 -0.28 -45.44
CA SER A 125 -16.89 -1.64 -45.11
C SER A 125 -15.45 -1.94 -45.57
N GLU A 126 -15.09 -1.51 -46.78
CA GLU A 126 -13.75 -1.71 -47.35
C GLU A 126 -12.65 -1.03 -46.52
N VAL A 127 -12.91 0.19 -46.05
CA VAL A 127 -11.98 0.97 -45.23
C VAL A 127 -11.81 0.31 -43.87
N PHE A 128 -12.91 -0.13 -43.24
CA PHE A 128 -12.87 -0.81 -41.96
C PHE A 128 -12.04 -2.12 -42.02
N HIS A 129 -12.28 -2.96 -43.04
CA HIS A 129 -11.56 -4.22 -43.21
C HIS A 129 -10.06 -4.00 -43.48
N LYS A 130 -9.71 -2.98 -44.26
CA LYS A 130 -8.30 -2.62 -44.50
C LYS A 130 -7.59 -2.24 -43.20
N ILE A 131 -8.21 -1.37 -42.39
CA ILE A 131 -7.66 -0.96 -41.09
C ILE A 131 -7.49 -2.18 -40.16
N LEU A 132 -8.48 -3.08 -40.13
CA LEU A 132 -8.42 -4.28 -39.31
C LEU A 132 -7.26 -5.22 -39.71
N GLN A 133 -7.04 -5.42 -41.01
CA GLN A 133 -5.94 -6.24 -41.53
C GLN A 133 -4.57 -5.64 -41.17
N GLU A 134 -4.38 -4.34 -41.36
CA GLU A 134 -3.13 -3.65 -41.00
C GLU A 134 -2.85 -3.71 -39.49
N ALA A 135 -3.90 -3.60 -38.66
CA ALA A 135 -3.78 -3.73 -37.21
C ALA A 135 -3.39 -5.14 -36.78
N GLN A 136 -3.94 -6.19 -37.42
CA GLN A 136 -3.58 -7.58 -37.14
C GLN A 136 -2.12 -7.86 -37.47
N GLN A 137 -1.64 -7.39 -38.63
CA GLN A 137 -0.24 -7.53 -39.04
C GLN A 137 0.71 -6.84 -38.06
N SER A 138 0.34 -5.64 -37.59
CA SER A 138 1.12 -4.88 -36.61
C SER A 138 1.16 -5.55 -35.22
N SER A 139 0.15 -6.36 -34.88
CA SER A 139 0.13 -7.09 -33.60
C SER A 139 1.06 -8.32 -33.59
N LEU A 140 1.40 -8.86 -34.77
CA LEU A 140 2.26 -10.04 -34.95
C LEU A 140 3.75 -9.69 -34.98
N GLU A 141 4.12 -8.42 -35.21
CA GLU A 141 5.50 -7.94 -35.15
C GLU A 141 5.73 -7.00 -33.95
N PRO A 142 6.00 -7.53 -32.74
CA PRO A 142 6.14 -6.71 -31.52
C PRO A 142 7.39 -5.81 -31.48
N GLY A 143 8.17 -5.72 -32.58
CA GLY A 143 9.48 -5.06 -32.63
C GLY A 143 9.55 -3.68 -33.31
N ARG A 144 8.45 -3.15 -33.88
CA ARG A 144 8.42 -1.78 -34.44
C ARG A 144 7.73 -0.79 -33.50
N ARG A 145 8.40 -0.42 -32.41
CA ARG A 145 8.10 0.80 -31.65
C ARG A 145 9.38 1.42 -31.12
#